data_AF-A0A382W209-F1
#
_entry.id   AF-A0A382W209-F1
#
_cell.length_a   1.000
_cell.length_b   1.000
_cell.length_c   1.000
_cell.angle_alpha   90.00
_cell.angle_beta   90.00
_cell.angle_gamma   90.00
#
_symmetry.space_group_name_H-M   'P 1'
#
loop_
_entity.id
_entity.type
_entity.pdbx_description
1 polymer ?
#
loop_
_entity_poly.entity_id
_entity_poly.type
_entity_poly.pdbx_seq_one_letter_code
_entity_poly.pdbx_strand_id
1 'polypeptide(L)'
;DNSEILLEAINKAGDDKEKREKIVKTITKIKSISDRDFVEQIIPIEANIKDAIDIFYMVNTGGITLTDAELALAQISGYWEDARELFKKKLFELSDKGFSFKLDFIVYVLLGIIYQSGDEMKKLHGSENSEKIKEVWNILDKYVLDYVVNIIRSKGFVDHTDEINSYYALVPIIVYYYKKFTKGDKAFSNDEINKILRWFYYSQIRNRYVSQLPQKLTKDNKIAWESTTPFENLLSLIEEERSLTITESEFEGRNVSHPLYKLCLFYFKSKNAVCLTTKVP
;
A
#
# COMPACT_ATOMS: atom_id res chain seq x y z
N ASP A 1 -9.04 36.12 34.22
CA ASP A 1 -9.44 35.15 35.25
C ASP A 1 -10.56 34.27 34.69
N ASN A 2 -10.36 32.96 34.54
CA ASN A 2 -11.28 32.08 33.79
C ASN A 2 -12.70 32.01 34.37
N SER A 3 -12.85 32.43 35.63
CA SER A 3 -14.14 32.51 36.31
C SER A 3 -15.01 33.67 35.81
N GLU A 4 -14.40 34.79 35.40
CA GLU A 4 -15.12 35.99 34.94
C GLU A 4 -15.76 35.76 33.55
N ILE A 5 -15.02 35.10 32.65
CA ILE A 5 -15.48 34.70 31.31
C ILE A 5 -16.63 33.68 31.39
N LEU A 6 -16.57 32.75 32.37
CA LEU A 6 -17.64 31.79 32.62
C LEU A 6 -18.92 32.49 33.11
N LEU A 7 -18.80 33.44 34.03
CA LEU A 7 -19.94 34.23 34.49
C LEU A 7 -20.56 35.06 33.36
N GLU A 8 -19.74 35.69 32.52
CA GLU A 8 -20.23 36.46 31.37
C GLU A 8 -20.96 35.58 30.34
N ALA A 9 -20.43 34.38 30.07
CA ALA A 9 -21.06 33.42 29.15
C ALA A 9 -22.38 32.85 29.71
N ILE A 10 -22.45 32.57 31.02
CA ILE A 10 -23.67 32.12 31.69
C ILE A 10 -24.72 33.24 31.70
N ASN A 11 -24.30 34.49 31.93
CA ASN A 11 -25.19 35.65 31.92
C ASN A 11 -25.77 35.91 30.51
N LYS A 12 -24.97 35.75 29.46
CA LYS A 12 -25.44 35.83 28.06
C LYS A 12 -26.45 34.74 27.69
N ALA A 13 -26.46 33.61 28.38
CA ALA A 13 -27.41 32.53 28.14
C ALA A 13 -28.82 32.81 28.70
N GLY A 14 -29.03 33.86 29.51
CA GLY A 14 -30.34 34.17 30.10
C GLY A 14 -30.87 33.02 30.97
N ASP A 15 -32.17 32.85 31.16
CA ASP A 15 -32.76 31.78 31.99
C ASP A 15 -32.87 30.41 31.28
N ASP A 16 -32.27 30.26 30.11
CA ASP A 16 -32.25 29.02 29.35
C ASP A 16 -31.33 27.99 30.04
N LYS A 17 -31.96 27.12 30.85
CA LYS A 17 -31.29 26.10 31.65
C LYS A 17 -30.45 25.14 30.79
N GLU A 18 -30.94 24.76 29.62
CA GLU A 18 -30.26 23.81 28.75
C GLU A 18 -28.99 24.41 28.13
N LYS A 19 -29.04 25.68 27.73
CA LYS A 19 -27.83 26.41 27.28
C LYS A 19 -26.81 26.60 28.39
N ARG A 20 -27.24 26.95 29.62
CA ARG A 20 -26.33 27.09 30.77
C ARG A 20 -25.62 25.78 31.09
N GLU A 21 -26.34 24.67 31.12
CA GLU A 21 -25.76 23.34 31.35
C GLU A 21 -24.74 22.96 30.27
N LYS A 22 -25.02 23.28 28.99
CA LYS A 22 -24.09 23.04 27.88
C LYS A 22 -22.83 23.89 27.97
N ILE A 23 -22.94 25.15 28.40
CA ILE A 23 -21.80 26.06 28.61
C ILE A 23 -20.91 25.53 29.73
N VAL A 24 -21.50 25.18 30.88
CA VAL A 24 -20.75 24.62 32.02
C VAL A 24 -20.06 23.31 31.62
N LYS A 25 -20.77 22.37 30.98
CA LYS A 25 -20.17 21.11 30.50
C LYS A 25 -19.01 21.32 29.53
N THR A 26 -19.15 22.26 28.59
CA THR A 26 -18.09 22.58 27.61
C THR A 26 -16.88 23.19 28.29
N ILE A 27 -17.07 24.14 29.21
CA ILE A 27 -15.96 24.80 29.90
C ILE A 27 -15.24 23.83 30.84
N THR A 28 -15.96 22.93 31.52
CA THR A 28 -15.35 21.87 32.32
C THR A 28 -14.51 20.92 31.45
N LYS A 29 -15.00 20.55 30.24
CA LYS A 29 -14.20 19.77 29.29
C LYS A 29 -12.94 20.51 28.84
N ILE A 30 -13.02 21.81 28.58
CA ILE A 30 -11.85 22.63 28.20
C ILE A 30 -10.85 22.71 29.37
N LYS A 31 -11.32 22.96 30.60
CA LYS A 31 -10.46 22.96 31.80
C LYS A 31 -9.78 21.61 32.00
N SER A 32 -10.47 20.50 31.77
CA SER A 32 -9.86 19.17 31.87
C SER A 32 -8.76 18.89 30.83
N ILE A 33 -8.52 19.77 29.85
CA ILE A 33 -7.39 19.65 28.91
C ILE A 33 -6.07 20.01 29.62
N SER A 34 -6.05 20.96 30.55
CA SER A 34 -4.84 21.29 31.32
C SER A 34 -4.47 20.21 32.32
N ASP A 35 -5.44 19.39 32.73
CA ASP A 35 -5.24 18.26 33.65
C ASP A 35 -4.84 16.98 32.91
N ARG A 36 -4.61 17.04 31.59
CA ARG A 36 -4.10 15.90 30.84
C ARG A 36 -2.60 15.77 31.07
N ASP A 37 -2.20 14.60 31.54
CA ASP A 37 -0.80 14.19 31.53
C ASP A 37 -0.36 13.99 30.08
N PHE A 38 0.50 14.88 29.59
CA PHE A 38 1.23 14.68 28.34
C PHE A 38 2.52 13.96 28.66
N VAL A 39 2.73 12.81 28.02
CA VAL A 39 4.03 12.15 28.08
C VAL A 39 5.01 12.98 27.24
N GLU A 40 5.77 13.84 27.90
CA GLU A 40 6.86 14.58 27.28
C GLU A 40 8.13 13.72 27.30
N GLN A 41 8.63 13.37 26.12
CA GLN A 41 9.93 12.71 25.97
C GLN A 41 10.91 13.71 25.35
N ILE A 42 11.91 14.11 26.14
CA ILE A 42 12.96 15.04 25.70
C ILE A 42 13.93 14.24 24.83
N ILE A 43 14.02 14.61 23.55
CA ILE A 43 15.04 14.07 22.65
C ILE A 43 16.39 14.67 23.08
N PRO A 44 17.40 13.85 23.45
CA PRO A 44 18.74 14.34 23.75
C PRO A 44 19.30 15.12 22.58
N ILE A 45 20.06 16.18 22.85
CA ILE A 45 20.65 17.04 21.80
C ILE A 45 21.67 16.26 20.96
N GLU A 46 22.25 15.17 21.51
CA GLU A 46 23.16 14.28 20.78
C GLU A 46 22.45 13.16 19.99
N ALA A 47 21.12 13.09 20.01
CA ALA A 47 20.39 12.02 19.32
C ALA A 47 20.60 12.11 17.81
N ASN A 48 21.06 11.00 17.22
CA ASN A 48 21.16 10.89 15.78
C ASN A 48 19.76 10.66 15.16
N ILE A 49 19.63 10.85 13.83
CA ILE A 49 18.34 10.70 13.12
C ILE A 49 17.68 9.34 13.41
N LYS A 50 18.49 8.29 13.61
CA LYS A 50 18.01 6.95 13.95
C LYS A 50 17.40 6.88 15.35
N ASP A 51 18.06 7.45 16.36
CA ASP A 51 17.54 7.54 17.73
C ASP A 51 16.21 8.33 17.76
N ALA A 52 16.10 9.38 16.94
CA ALA A 52 14.85 10.13 16.80
C ALA A 52 13.72 9.28 16.18
N ILE A 53 14.02 8.41 15.23
CA ILE A 53 13.05 7.46 14.64
C ILE A 53 12.63 6.39 15.67
N ASP A 54 13.57 5.88 16.47
CA ASP A 54 13.30 4.88 17.51
C ASP A 54 12.52 5.48 18.71
N ILE A 55 12.77 6.74 19.06
CA ILE A 55 11.96 7.48 20.03
C ILE A 55 10.56 7.74 19.45
N PHE A 56 10.46 8.10 18.17
CA PHE A 56 9.17 8.23 17.48
C PHE A 56 8.39 6.91 17.51
N TYR A 57 9.06 5.76 17.39
CA TYR A 57 8.47 4.43 17.53
C TYR A 57 7.85 4.21 18.92
N MET A 58 8.52 4.62 20.01
CA MET A 58 7.98 4.53 21.37
C MET A 58 6.74 5.41 21.55
N VAL A 59 6.79 6.66 21.09
CA VAL A 59 5.71 7.64 21.26
C VAL A 59 4.48 7.29 20.41
N ASN A 60 4.67 6.60 19.27
CA ASN A 60 3.58 6.17 18.39
C ASN A 60 2.64 5.11 18.98
N THR A 61 2.97 4.53 20.13
CA THR A 61 2.11 3.54 20.80
C THR A 61 0.86 4.13 21.45
N GLY A 62 0.75 5.47 21.53
CA GLY A 62 -0.39 6.19 22.11
C GLY A 62 -1.34 6.92 21.14
N GLY A 63 -1.14 6.84 19.80
CA GLY A 63 -1.85 7.68 18.81
C GLY A 63 -2.20 7.00 17.47
N ILE A 64 -2.29 7.77 16.36
CA ILE A 64 -2.45 7.23 14.99
C ILE A 64 -1.18 6.44 14.65
N THR A 65 -1.26 5.12 14.76
CA THR A 65 -0.13 4.22 14.54
C THR A 65 0.33 4.29 13.09
N LEU A 66 1.60 4.65 12.86
CA LEU A 66 2.25 4.36 11.58
C LEU A 66 2.17 2.87 11.28
N THR A 67 1.98 2.54 10.01
CA THR A 67 2.08 1.16 9.54
C THR A 67 3.54 0.66 9.62
N ASP A 68 3.74 -0.65 9.75
CA ASP A 68 5.09 -1.25 9.76
C ASP A 68 5.92 -0.87 8.52
N ALA A 69 5.26 -0.69 7.37
CA ALA A 69 5.93 -0.25 6.15
C ALA A 69 6.37 1.21 6.20
N GLU A 70 5.58 2.10 6.80
CA GLU A 70 5.98 3.51 7.01
C GLU A 70 7.13 3.62 8.01
N LEU A 71 7.13 2.78 9.04
CA LEU A 71 8.25 2.67 9.99
C LEU A 71 9.52 2.18 9.30
N ALA A 72 9.42 1.13 8.47
CA ALA A 72 10.55 0.66 7.69
C ALA A 72 11.08 1.74 6.73
N LEU A 73 10.21 2.52 6.08
CA LEU A 73 10.64 3.64 5.24
C LEU A 73 11.36 4.74 6.04
N ALA A 74 10.89 5.05 7.25
CA ALA A 74 11.57 5.99 8.14
C ALA A 74 12.99 5.51 8.45
N GLN A 75 13.15 4.22 8.81
CA GLN A 75 14.45 3.61 9.07
C GLN A 75 15.36 3.62 7.84
N ILE A 76 14.84 3.26 6.66
CA ILE A 76 15.58 3.36 5.39
C ILE A 76 16.08 4.80 5.16
N SER A 77 15.24 5.80 5.42
CA SER A 77 15.60 7.20 5.27
C SER A 77 16.71 7.62 6.25
N GLY A 78 16.83 6.96 7.41
CA GLY A 78 17.88 7.21 8.39
C GLY A 78 19.29 6.81 7.93
N TYR A 79 19.43 5.80 7.07
CA TYR A 79 20.73 5.37 6.52
C TYR A 79 20.89 5.58 5.01
N TRP A 80 19.84 6.09 4.34
CA TRP A 80 19.85 6.54 2.96
C TRP A 80 18.90 7.73 2.80
N GLU A 81 19.46 8.92 2.98
CA GLU A 81 18.73 10.19 3.02
C GLU A 81 17.85 10.44 1.79
N ASP A 82 18.36 10.15 0.58
CA ASP A 82 17.64 10.37 -0.69
C ASP A 82 16.49 9.38 -0.95
N ALA A 83 16.39 8.29 -0.19
CA ALA A 83 15.48 7.17 -0.49
C ALA A 83 14.04 7.64 -0.71
N ARG A 84 13.54 8.46 0.21
CA ARG A 84 12.14 8.90 0.19
C ARG A 84 11.83 9.79 -1.00
N GLU A 85 12.74 10.68 -1.39
CA GLU A 85 12.54 11.55 -2.55
C GLU A 85 12.59 10.76 -3.86
N LEU A 86 13.55 9.84 -3.99
CA LEU A 86 13.66 8.97 -5.16
C LEU A 86 12.42 8.10 -5.34
N PHE A 87 11.91 7.49 -4.26
CA PHE A 87 10.70 6.68 -4.31
C PHE A 87 9.49 7.52 -4.71
N LYS A 88 9.31 8.71 -4.11
CA LYS A 88 8.22 9.63 -4.48
C LYS A 88 8.28 10.04 -5.94
N LYS A 89 9.47 10.38 -6.44
CA LYS A 89 9.66 10.75 -7.85
C LYS A 89 9.19 9.64 -8.77
N LYS A 90 9.60 8.40 -8.52
CA LYS A 90 9.17 7.26 -9.34
C LYS A 90 7.66 7.01 -9.26
N LEU A 91 7.09 7.10 -8.06
CA LEU A 91 5.64 6.94 -7.90
C LEU A 91 4.86 8.04 -8.62
N PHE A 92 5.37 9.27 -8.65
CA PHE A 92 4.79 10.36 -9.42
C PHE A 92 4.83 10.07 -10.93
N GLU A 93 5.98 9.63 -11.46
CA GLU A 93 6.10 9.22 -12.87
C GLU A 93 5.16 8.08 -13.27
N LEU A 94 4.91 7.13 -12.36
CA LEU A 94 3.95 6.04 -12.59
C LEU A 94 2.50 6.55 -12.49
N SER A 95 2.25 7.47 -11.56
CA SER A 95 0.93 8.11 -11.39
C SER A 95 0.53 8.93 -12.61
N ASP A 96 1.46 9.63 -13.25
CA ASP A 96 1.20 10.36 -14.51
C ASP A 96 0.78 9.41 -15.65
N LYS A 97 1.17 8.13 -15.55
CA LYS A 97 0.73 7.10 -16.48
C LYS A 97 -0.61 6.48 -16.06
N GLY A 98 -1.17 6.81 -14.90
CA GLY A 98 -2.40 6.24 -14.34
C GLY A 98 -2.18 5.16 -13.28
N PHE A 99 -0.94 4.92 -12.86
CA PHE A 99 -0.62 3.93 -11.84
C PHE A 99 -0.21 4.62 -10.54
N SER A 100 -1.22 4.97 -9.73
CA SER A 100 -1.02 5.65 -8.45
C SER A 100 -0.82 4.65 -7.32
N PHE A 101 0.36 4.66 -6.69
CA PHE A 101 0.68 3.81 -5.55
C PHE A 101 1.09 4.65 -4.34
N LYS A 102 0.91 4.07 -3.15
CA LYS A 102 1.44 4.61 -1.90
C LYS A 102 2.92 4.26 -1.72
N LEU A 103 3.61 4.98 -0.85
CA LEU A 103 5.04 4.75 -0.57
C LEU A 103 5.33 3.36 0.00
N ASP A 104 4.41 2.81 0.80
CA ASP A 104 4.51 1.47 1.36
C ASP A 104 4.63 0.39 0.28
N PHE A 105 4.05 0.59 -0.91
CA PHE A 105 4.18 -0.32 -2.04
C PHE A 105 5.64 -0.58 -2.40
N ILE A 106 6.47 0.48 -2.46
CA ILE A 106 7.90 0.34 -2.72
C ILE A 106 8.59 -0.45 -1.59
N VAL A 107 8.20 -0.21 -0.35
CA VAL A 107 8.76 -0.93 0.81
C VAL A 107 8.41 -2.43 0.75
N TYR A 108 7.17 -2.79 0.41
CA TYR A 108 6.76 -4.18 0.18
C TYR A 108 7.52 -4.83 -0.98
N VAL A 109 7.77 -4.08 -2.07
CA VAL A 109 8.60 -4.56 -3.19
C VAL A 109 10.04 -4.82 -2.76
N LEU A 110 10.65 -3.89 -2.01
CA LEU A 110 12.02 -4.05 -1.49
C LEU A 110 12.11 -5.25 -0.55
N LEU A 111 11.17 -5.38 0.39
CA LEU A 111 11.10 -6.51 1.32
C LEU A 111 10.94 -7.84 0.56
N GLY A 112 10.07 -7.86 -0.46
CA GLY A 112 9.81 -9.03 -1.30
C GLY A 112 11.03 -9.46 -2.11
N ILE A 113 11.81 -8.50 -2.64
CA ILE A 113 12.99 -8.81 -3.44
C ILE A 113 14.17 -9.26 -2.56
N ILE A 114 14.43 -8.55 -1.46
CA ILE A 114 15.61 -8.80 -0.63
C ILE A 114 15.43 -10.06 0.22
N TYR A 115 14.23 -10.25 0.77
CA TYR A 115 13.98 -11.25 1.80
C TYR A 115 12.86 -12.24 1.47
N GLN A 116 12.24 -12.14 0.28
CA GLN A 116 11.09 -12.96 -0.10
C GLN A 116 9.99 -12.94 0.97
N SER A 117 9.78 -11.77 1.57
CA SER A 117 8.87 -11.57 2.69
C SER A 117 7.90 -10.42 2.41
N GLY A 118 6.84 -10.36 3.19
CA GLY A 118 5.82 -9.32 3.22
C GLY A 118 5.44 -8.88 4.63
N ASP A 119 5.75 -9.68 5.67
CA ASP A 119 5.39 -9.44 7.06
C ASP A 119 6.59 -9.15 8.00
N GLU A 120 7.82 -9.33 7.53
CA GLU A 120 9.02 -9.11 8.34
C GLU A 120 9.68 -7.75 8.06
N MET A 121 8.91 -6.67 8.09
CA MET A 121 9.38 -5.29 7.79
C MET A 121 10.64 -4.88 8.55
N LYS A 122 10.79 -5.37 9.79
CA LYS A 122 11.96 -5.15 10.64
C LYS A 122 13.29 -5.55 10.00
N LYS A 123 13.28 -6.49 9.04
CA LYS A 123 14.48 -6.88 8.29
C LYS A 123 15.09 -5.72 7.50
N LEU A 124 14.31 -4.71 7.12
CA LEU A 124 14.79 -3.52 6.41
C LEU A 124 15.33 -2.41 7.35
N HIS A 125 15.22 -2.55 8.67
CA HIS A 125 15.58 -1.46 9.59
C HIS A 125 17.10 -1.27 9.73
N GLY A 126 17.86 -2.34 9.56
CA GLY A 126 19.31 -2.31 9.75
C GLY A 126 20.04 -1.62 8.60
N SER A 127 21.04 -0.79 8.93
CA SER A 127 21.85 -0.03 7.97
C SER A 127 22.73 -0.92 7.08
N GLU A 128 22.95 -2.18 7.46
CA GLU A 128 23.58 -3.21 6.63
C GLU A 128 22.84 -3.42 5.30
N ASN A 129 21.57 -3.03 5.23
CA ASN A 129 20.79 -3.07 3.99
C ASN A 129 21.09 -1.95 3.01
N SER A 130 21.81 -0.89 3.40
CA SER A 130 21.95 0.34 2.60
C SER A 130 22.45 0.06 1.18
N GLU A 131 23.53 -0.69 1.04
CA GLU A 131 24.08 -1.04 -0.27
C GLU A 131 23.11 -1.91 -1.07
N LYS A 132 22.50 -2.91 -0.43
CA LYS A 132 21.60 -3.85 -1.10
C LYS A 132 20.32 -3.18 -1.58
N ILE A 133 19.74 -2.30 -0.78
CA ILE A 133 18.55 -1.53 -1.14
C ILE A 133 18.87 -0.59 -2.31
N LYS A 134 20.02 0.10 -2.30
CA LYS A 134 20.42 0.98 -3.41
C LYS A 134 20.61 0.21 -4.71
N GLU A 135 21.24 -0.97 -4.66
CA GLU A 135 21.41 -1.86 -5.80
C GLU A 135 20.05 -2.30 -6.37
N VAL A 136 19.16 -2.81 -5.50
CA VAL A 136 17.82 -3.25 -5.87
C VAL A 136 17.00 -2.10 -6.45
N TRP A 137 17.02 -0.94 -5.79
CA TRP A 137 16.31 0.25 -6.24
C TRP A 137 16.75 0.70 -7.63
N ASN A 138 18.05 0.73 -7.90
CA ASN A 138 18.56 1.15 -9.20
C ASN A 138 18.05 0.27 -10.35
N ILE A 139 17.84 -1.04 -10.12
CA ILE A 139 17.24 -1.94 -11.11
C ILE A 139 15.72 -1.78 -11.17
N LEU A 140 15.08 -1.60 -10.01
CA LEU A 140 13.63 -1.36 -9.91
C LEU A 140 13.20 -0.14 -10.71
N ASP A 141 13.83 0.99 -10.42
CA ASP A 141 13.53 2.29 -10.99
C ASP A 141 13.77 2.33 -12.50
N LYS A 142 14.90 1.78 -12.96
CA LYS A 142 15.31 1.89 -14.37
C LYS A 142 14.63 0.89 -15.31
N TYR A 143 14.27 -0.29 -14.81
CA TYR A 143 13.92 -1.40 -15.71
C TYR A 143 12.65 -2.15 -15.27
N VAL A 144 12.53 -2.49 -14.00
CA VAL A 144 11.53 -3.49 -13.57
C VAL A 144 10.13 -2.88 -13.42
N LEU A 145 10.01 -1.72 -12.77
CA LEU A 145 8.70 -1.11 -12.49
C LEU A 145 7.97 -0.72 -13.79
N ASP A 146 8.64 -0.02 -14.70
CA ASP A 146 8.04 0.38 -15.98
C ASP A 146 7.67 -0.83 -16.84
N TYR A 147 8.53 -1.87 -16.87
CA TYR A 147 8.25 -3.06 -17.65
C TYR A 147 6.98 -3.76 -17.17
N VAL A 148 6.84 -4.00 -15.86
CA VAL A 148 5.66 -4.67 -15.29
C VAL A 148 4.40 -3.83 -15.54
N VAL A 149 4.45 -2.52 -15.28
CA VAL A 149 3.32 -1.62 -15.54
C VAL A 149 2.92 -1.62 -17.01
N ASN A 150 3.90 -1.63 -17.93
CA ASN A 150 3.64 -1.69 -19.36
C ASN A 150 2.99 -3.02 -19.80
N ILE A 151 3.39 -4.15 -19.21
CA ILE A 151 2.73 -5.44 -19.47
C ILE A 151 1.29 -5.42 -18.97
N ILE A 152 1.05 -4.94 -17.75
CA ILE A 152 -0.28 -4.86 -17.16
C ILE A 152 -1.19 -3.93 -17.97
N ARG A 153 -0.68 -2.83 -18.50
CA ARG A 153 -1.44 -1.97 -19.42
C ARG A 153 -1.68 -2.63 -20.76
N SER A 154 -0.61 -2.97 -21.49
CA SER A 154 -0.69 -3.36 -22.89
C SER A 154 -1.27 -4.76 -23.13
N LYS A 155 -1.13 -5.66 -22.16
CA LYS A 155 -1.60 -7.04 -22.25
C LYS A 155 -2.72 -7.34 -21.25
N GLY A 156 -2.70 -6.66 -20.10
CA GLY A 156 -3.72 -6.78 -19.05
C GLY A 156 -4.93 -5.85 -19.19
N PHE A 157 -4.88 -4.88 -20.13
CA PHE A 157 -5.94 -3.90 -20.36
C PHE A 157 -6.33 -3.09 -19.12
N VAL A 158 -5.36 -2.83 -18.24
CA VAL A 158 -5.53 -1.99 -17.04
C VAL A 158 -4.87 -0.64 -17.30
N ASP A 159 -5.66 0.42 -17.39
CA ASP A 159 -5.14 1.78 -17.63
C ASP A 159 -4.92 2.55 -16.33
N HIS A 160 -5.78 2.33 -15.33
CA HIS A 160 -5.68 2.98 -14.02
C HIS A 160 -5.71 2.01 -12.84
N THR A 161 -5.02 2.35 -11.74
CA THR A 161 -5.07 1.57 -10.49
C THR A 161 -6.47 1.47 -9.87
N ASP A 162 -7.38 2.39 -10.18
CA ASP A 162 -8.78 2.36 -9.73
C ASP A 162 -9.62 1.26 -10.42
N GLU A 163 -9.06 0.63 -11.46
CA GLU A 163 -9.70 -0.50 -12.12
C GLU A 163 -9.42 -1.83 -11.42
N ILE A 164 -8.46 -1.87 -10.50
CA ILE A 164 -8.05 -3.09 -9.80
C ILE A 164 -8.35 -2.97 -8.30
N ASN A 165 -8.63 -4.10 -7.64
CA ASN A 165 -9.00 -4.10 -6.23
C ASN A 165 -7.79 -3.93 -5.31
N SER A 166 -6.65 -4.48 -5.73
CA SER A 166 -5.39 -4.33 -5.00
C SER A 166 -4.20 -4.32 -5.94
N TYR A 167 -3.53 -3.18 -6.01
CA TYR A 167 -2.26 -3.05 -6.71
C TYR A 167 -1.12 -3.83 -6.06
N TYR A 168 -1.27 -4.30 -4.81
CA TYR A 168 -0.24 -5.15 -4.18
C TYR A 168 -0.09 -6.51 -4.86
N ALA A 169 -1.04 -6.91 -5.72
CA ALA A 169 -0.86 -8.06 -6.61
C ALA A 169 0.30 -7.89 -7.60
N LEU A 170 0.77 -6.66 -7.83
CA LEU A 170 1.94 -6.41 -8.65
C LEU A 170 3.25 -6.80 -7.93
N VAL A 171 3.28 -6.86 -6.60
CA VAL A 171 4.49 -7.16 -5.82
C VAL A 171 5.10 -8.51 -6.21
N PRO A 172 4.40 -9.66 -6.17
CA PRO A 172 4.99 -10.93 -6.58
C PRO A 172 5.37 -10.98 -8.06
N ILE A 173 4.67 -10.24 -8.93
CA ILE A 173 5.05 -10.10 -10.36
C ILE A 173 6.38 -9.37 -10.49
N ILE A 174 6.56 -8.28 -9.74
CA ILE A 174 7.79 -7.50 -9.68
C ILE A 174 8.94 -8.33 -9.10
N VAL A 175 8.71 -9.07 -8.02
CA VAL A 175 9.70 -9.98 -7.41
C VAL A 175 10.17 -11.04 -8.42
N TYR A 176 9.23 -11.67 -9.13
CA TYR A 176 9.54 -12.64 -10.17
C TYR A 176 10.34 -12.01 -11.32
N TYR A 177 9.89 -10.88 -11.85
CA TYR A 177 10.60 -10.21 -12.95
C TYR A 177 11.99 -9.75 -12.55
N TYR A 178 12.15 -9.21 -11.34
CA TYR A 178 13.45 -8.78 -10.81
C TYR A 178 14.46 -9.95 -10.77
N LYS A 179 14.04 -11.11 -10.26
CA LYS A 179 14.86 -12.34 -10.25
C LYS A 179 15.26 -12.75 -11.68
N LYS A 180 14.32 -12.70 -12.62
CA LYS A 180 14.57 -13.05 -14.03
C LYS A 180 15.55 -12.06 -14.68
N PHE A 181 15.33 -10.76 -14.47
CA PHE A 181 16.18 -9.68 -14.97
C PHE A 181 17.62 -9.79 -14.48
N THR A 182 17.82 -10.08 -13.19
CA THR A 182 19.16 -10.23 -12.59
C THR A 182 19.88 -11.49 -13.06
N LYS A 183 19.14 -12.53 -13.49
CA LYS A 183 19.69 -13.73 -14.15
C LYS A 183 19.99 -13.55 -15.64
N GLY A 184 19.77 -12.35 -16.18
CA GLY A 184 20.08 -12.01 -17.57
C GLY A 184 18.89 -12.14 -18.53
N ASP A 185 17.75 -12.64 -18.07
CA ASP A 185 16.56 -12.77 -18.91
C ASP A 185 15.68 -11.51 -18.78
N LYS A 186 15.60 -10.76 -19.87
CA LYS A 186 15.08 -9.38 -19.86
C LYS A 186 13.62 -9.27 -20.26
N ALA A 187 12.94 -10.35 -20.66
CA ALA A 187 11.55 -10.27 -21.10
C ALA A 187 10.75 -11.53 -20.78
N PHE A 188 9.47 -11.36 -20.49
CA PHE A 188 8.53 -12.48 -20.44
C PHE A 188 8.21 -12.98 -21.85
N SER A 189 8.16 -14.29 -21.99
CA SER A 189 7.51 -14.96 -23.12
C SER A 189 5.99 -14.74 -23.09
N ASN A 190 5.32 -14.96 -24.23
CA ASN A 190 3.87 -14.85 -24.31
C ASN A 190 3.15 -15.84 -23.38
N ASP A 191 3.71 -17.04 -23.18
CA ASP A 191 3.16 -18.02 -22.24
C ASP A 191 3.24 -17.53 -20.79
N GLU A 192 4.39 -16.98 -20.38
CA GLU A 192 4.56 -16.37 -19.06
C GLU A 192 3.58 -15.21 -18.84
N ILE A 193 3.45 -14.31 -19.83
CA ILE A 193 2.50 -13.19 -19.76
C ILE A 193 1.07 -13.71 -19.55
N ASN A 194 0.64 -14.74 -20.30
CA ASN A 194 -0.70 -15.30 -20.14
C ASN A 194 -0.93 -15.89 -18.75
N LYS A 195 0.07 -16.59 -18.18
CA LYS A 195 0.00 -17.16 -16.83
C LYS A 195 -0.02 -16.08 -15.75
N ILE A 196 0.82 -15.06 -15.89
CA ILE A 196 0.85 -13.89 -15.01
C ILE A 196 -0.51 -13.19 -15.01
N LEU A 197 -1.06 -12.88 -16.19
CA LEU A 197 -2.32 -12.17 -16.32
C LEU A 197 -3.50 -13.00 -15.82
N ARG A 198 -3.52 -14.31 -16.08
CA ARG A 198 -4.53 -15.22 -15.54
C ARG A 198 -4.53 -15.16 -14.01
N TRP A 199 -3.37 -15.33 -13.39
CA TRP A 199 -3.24 -15.23 -11.94
C TRP A 199 -3.64 -13.84 -11.43
N PHE A 200 -3.16 -12.78 -12.10
CA PHE A 200 -3.46 -11.40 -11.74
C PHE A 200 -4.96 -11.14 -11.72
N TYR A 201 -5.71 -11.49 -12.76
CA TYR A 201 -7.16 -11.31 -12.79
C TYR A 201 -7.86 -12.06 -11.65
N TYR A 202 -7.48 -13.31 -11.39
CA TYR A 202 -8.05 -14.05 -10.27
C TYR A 202 -7.72 -13.44 -8.91
N SER A 203 -6.51 -12.90 -8.74
CA SER A 203 -6.13 -12.18 -7.52
C SER A 203 -7.02 -10.96 -7.27
N GLN A 204 -7.47 -10.28 -8.33
CA GLN A 204 -8.42 -9.18 -8.25
C GLN A 204 -9.83 -9.70 -7.93
N ILE A 205 -10.35 -10.62 -8.73
CA ILE A 205 -11.74 -11.14 -8.63
C ILE A 205 -12.01 -11.76 -7.25
N ARG A 206 -11.02 -12.48 -6.71
CA ARG A 206 -11.13 -13.17 -5.42
C ARG A 206 -10.63 -12.34 -4.25
N ASN A 207 -10.34 -11.05 -4.46
CA ASN A 207 -9.95 -10.10 -3.41
C ASN A 207 -8.76 -10.60 -2.57
N ARG A 208 -7.74 -11.17 -3.24
CA ARG A 208 -6.65 -11.90 -2.57
C ARG A 208 -6.04 -11.09 -1.43
N TYR A 209 -5.76 -9.81 -1.66
CA TYR A 209 -5.04 -8.94 -0.72
C TYR A 209 -5.93 -7.98 0.08
N VAL A 210 -7.25 -8.21 0.16
CA VAL A 210 -8.14 -7.37 0.99
C VAL A 210 -7.89 -7.59 2.49
N SER A 211 -7.43 -8.78 2.87
CA SER A 211 -7.05 -9.11 4.24
C SER A 211 -5.70 -9.82 4.27
N GLN A 212 -5.01 -9.72 5.42
CA GLN A 212 -3.73 -10.40 5.65
C GLN A 212 -2.68 -10.10 4.58
N LEU A 213 -2.67 -8.87 4.06
CA LEU A 213 -1.76 -8.42 3.01
C LEU A 213 -0.30 -8.84 3.30
N PRO A 214 0.29 -8.57 4.49
CA PRO A 214 1.67 -8.94 4.78
C PRO A 214 1.94 -10.44 4.65
N GLN A 215 1.10 -11.28 5.27
CA GLN A 215 1.29 -12.73 5.30
C GLN A 215 1.09 -13.37 3.92
N LYS A 216 0.12 -12.86 3.14
CA LYS A 216 -0.09 -13.32 1.77
C LYS A 216 1.06 -12.94 0.86
N LEU A 217 1.58 -11.71 0.98
CA LEU A 217 2.78 -11.30 0.26
C LEU A 217 4.01 -12.16 0.63
N THR A 218 4.20 -12.54 1.90
CA THR A 218 5.29 -13.45 2.28
C THR A 218 5.19 -14.79 1.54
N LYS A 219 4.01 -15.42 1.53
CA LYS A 219 3.80 -16.68 0.82
C LYS A 219 4.00 -16.52 -0.69
N ASP A 220 3.44 -15.46 -1.26
CA ASP A 220 3.44 -15.24 -2.70
C ASP A 220 4.83 -14.87 -3.23
N ASN A 221 5.58 -14.05 -2.49
CA ASN A 221 6.95 -13.66 -2.84
C ASN A 221 7.90 -14.87 -2.78
N LYS A 222 7.73 -15.78 -1.81
CA LYS A 222 8.50 -17.05 -1.78
C LYS A 222 8.22 -17.89 -3.01
N ILE A 223 6.96 -18.08 -3.38
CA ILE A 223 6.60 -18.85 -4.58
C ILE A 223 7.13 -18.19 -5.85
N ALA A 224 6.95 -16.88 -5.98
CA ALA A 224 7.49 -16.09 -7.10
C ALA A 224 9.02 -16.21 -7.20
N TRP A 225 9.72 -16.30 -6.07
CA TRP A 225 11.16 -16.41 -6.05
C TRP A 225 11.70 -17.82 -6.22
N GLU A 226 11.02 -18.86 -5.76
CA GLU A 226 11.57 -20.22 -5.68
C GLU A 226 11.04 -21.14 -6.79
N SER A 227 9.76 -20.99 -7.16
CA SER A 227 9.10 -21.90 -8.10
C SER A 227 9.59 -21.76 -9.54
N THR A 228 9.56 -22.86 -10.29
CA THR A 228 9.75 -22.90 -11.74
C THR A 228 8.47 -22.51 -12.50
N THR A 229 7.30 -22.71 -11.89
CA THR A 229 5.96 -22.38 -12.41
C THR A 229 5.21 -21.52 -11.38
N PRO A 230 5.69 -20.31 -11.09
CA PRO A 230 5.22 -19.53 -9.95
C PRO A 230 3.75 -19.15 -10.08
N PHE A 231 3.29 -18.70 -11.24
CA PHE A 231 1.92 -18.20 -11.38
C PHE A 231 0.87 -19.32 -11.45
N GLU A 232 1.25 -20.53 -11.85
CA GLU A 232 0.41 -21.71 -11.67
C GLU A 232 0.26 -22.06 -10.19
N ASN A 233 1.37 -22.10 -9.45
CA ASN A 233 1.33 -22.41 -8.01
C ASN A 233 0.58 -21.33 -7.21
N LEU A 234 0.78 -20.05 -7.55
CA LEU A 234 0.04 -18.95 -6.94
C LEU A 234 -1.46 -19.00 -7.29
N LEU A 235 -1.81 -19.49 -8.48
CA LEU A 235 -3.20 -19.68 -8.88
C LEU A 235 -3.85 -20.84 -8.11
N SER A 236 -3.13 -21.95 -7.89
CA SER A 236 -3.57 -23.05 -7.02
C SER A 236 -3.87 -22.58 -5.60
N LEU A 237 -3.05 -21.69 -5.03
CA LEU A 237 -3.34 -21.11 -3.71
C LEU A 237 -4.66 -20.33 -3.67
N ILE A 238 -4.99 -19.59 -4.74
CA ILE A 238 -6.27 -18.89 -4.82
C ILE A 238 -7.42 -19.92 -4.90
N GLU A 239 -7.24 -20.99 -5.67
CA GLU A 239 -8.22 -22.05 -5.84
C GLU A 239 -8.53 -22.78 -4.54
N GLU A 240 -7.51 -23.01 -3.70
CA GLU A 240 -7.65 -23.59 -2.36
C GLU A 240 -8.49 -22.69 -1.42
N GLU A 241 -8.35 -21.36 -1.52
CA GLU A 241 -9.14 -20.41 -0.74
C GLU A 241 -10.58 -20.25 -1.27
N ARG A 242 -10.75 -20.22 -2.59
CA ARG A 242 -12.06 -20.07 -3.27
C ARG A 242 -11.99 -20.55 -4.71
N SER A 243 -13.02 -21.28 -5.15
CA SER A 243 -13.13 -21.79 -6.51
C SER A 243 -12.84 -20.74 -7.59
N LEU A 244 -12.07 -21.16 -8.60
CA LEU A 244 -11.76 -20.35 -9.79
C LEU A 244 -12.92 -20.31 -10.79
N THR A 245 -13.90 -21.22 -10.67
CA THR A 245 -15.10 -21.20 -11.50
C THR A 245 -15.95 -20.01 -11.08
N ILE A 246 -16.28 -19.14 -12.04
CA ILE A 246 -17.18 -18.02 -11.84
C ILE A 246 -18.57 -18.47 -12.28
N THR A 247 -19.54 -18.49 -11.37
CA THR A 247 -20.92 -18.90 -11.69
C THR A 247 -21.82 -17.68 -11.97
N GLU A 248 -22.91 -17.91 -12.69
CA GLU A 248 -23.91 -16.86 -13.01
C GLU A 248 -24.47 -16.19 -11.74
N SER A 249 -24.73 -16.99 -10.69
CA SER A 249 -25.18 -16.51 -9.39
C SER A 249 -24.21 -15.54 -8.70
N GLU A 250 -22.91 -15.54 -9.06
CA GLU A 250 -21.98 -14.56 -8.51
C GLU A 250 -22.22 -13.15 -9.07
N PHE A 251 -22.87 -13.02 -10.23
CA PHE A 251 -23.20 -11.74 -10.86
C PHE A 251 -24.53 -11.16 -10.37
N GLU A 252 -25.45 -12.00 -9.89
CA GLU A 252 -26.78 -11.56 -9.44
C GLU A 252 -26.68 -10.54 -8.29
N GLY A 253 -27.38 -9.41 -8.44
CA GLY A 253 -27.42 -8.34 -7.42
C GLY A 253 -26.10 -7.60 -7.20
N ARG A 254 -25.08 -7.78 -8.06
CA ARG A 254 -23.81 -7.05 -7.98
C ARG A 254 -23.86 -5.72 -8.70
N ASN A 255 -23.22 -4.71 -8.13
CA ASN A 255 -23.10 -3.37 -8.69
C ASN A 255 -21.69 -3.15 -9.29
N VAL A 256 -21.44 -1.93 -9.77
CA VAL A 256 -20.18 -1.51 -10.40
C VAL A 256 -18.96 -1.54 -9.46
N SER A 257 -19.17 -1.61 -8.14
CA SER A 257 -18.06 -1.73 -7.18
C SER A 257 -17.60 -3.17 -6.99
N HIS A 258 -18.31 -4.16 -7.54
CA HIS A 258 -17.93 -5.57 -7.40
C HIS A 258 -16.74 -5.92 -8.32
N PRO A 259 -15.77 -6.73 -7.87
CA PRO A 259 -14.61 -7.16 -8.67
C PRO A 259 -14.94 -7.73 -10.05
N LEU A 260 -16.07 -8.43 -10.18
CA LEU A 260 -16.53 -9.00 -11.45
C LEU A 260 -16.85 -7.94 -12.50
N TYR A 261 -17.32 -6.77 -12.08
CA TYR A 261 -17.56 -5.66 -13.02
C TYR A 261 -16.25 -5.20 -13.67
N LYS A 262 -15.16 -5.13 -12.88
CA LYS A 262 -13.83 -4.75 -13.38
C LYS A 262 -13.28 -5.78 -14.38
N LEU A 263 -13.51 -7.08 -14.14
CA LEU A 263 -13.19 -8.12 -15.12
C LEU A 263 -13.92 -7.90 -16.45
N CYS A 264 -15.21 -7.55 -16.42
CA CYS A 264 -15.96 -7.24 -17.63
C CYS A 264 -15.33 -6.07 -18.40
N LEU A 265 -14.87 -5.02 -17.69
CA LEU A 265 -14.17 -3.90 -18.33
C LEU A 265 -12.91 -4.37 -19.05
N PHE A 266 -12.04 -5.15 -18.40
CA PHE A 266 -10.82 -5.67 -19.02
C PHE A 266 -11.14 -6.54 -20.25
N TYR A 267 -12.17 -7.37 -20.16
CA TYR A 267 -12.64 -8.17 -21.28
C TYR A 267 -13.14 -7.31 -22.45
N PHE A 268 -13.95 -6.29 -22.19
CA PHE A 268 -14.45 -5.40 -23.23
C PHE A 268 -13.32 -4.60 -23.89
N LYS A 269 -12.37 -4.09 -23.11
CA LYS A 269 -11.15 -3.44 -23.63
C LYS A 269 -10.35 -4.39 -24.54
N SER A 270 -10.24 -5.66 -24.17
CA SER A 270 -9.60 -6.67 -25.03
C SER A 270 -10.30 -6.91 -26.38
N LYS A 271 -11.57 -6.49 -26.49
CA LYS A 271 -12.38 -6.51 -27.71
C LYS A 271 -12.45 -5.14 -28.41
N ASN A 272 -11.56 -4.21 -28.05
CA ASN A 272 -11.53 -2.84 -28.56
C ASN A 272 -12.81 -2.04 -28.26
N ALA A 273 -13.51 -2.37 -27.16
CA ALA A 273 -14.54 -1.47 -26.67
C ALA A 273 -13.92 -0.13 -26.26
N VAL A 274 -14.67 0.95 -26.43
CA VAL A 274 -14.27 2.30 -26.04
C VAL A 274 -15.33 2.89 -25.13
N CYS A 275 -14.92 3.69 -24.15
CA CYS A 275 -15.86 4.42 -23.32
C CYS A 275 -16.65 5.41 -24.19
N LEU A 276 -17.98 5.32 -24.18
CA LEU A 276 -18.84 6.16 -25.01
C LEU A 276 -18.72 7.66 -24.69
N THR A 277 -18.39 7.99 -23.44
CA THR A 277 -18.31 9.39 -22.96
C THR A 277 -16.93 10.00 -23.19
N THR A 278 -15.85 9.25 -22.92
CA THR A 278 -14.48 9.77 -23.01
C THR A 278 -13.78 9.42 -24.32
N LYS A 279 -14.33 8.47 -25.11
CA LYS A 279 -13.72 7.87 -26.31
C LYS A 279 -12.32 7.29 -26.08
N VAL A 280 -11.94 7.08 -24.83
CA VAL A 280 -10.73 6.35 -24.44
C VAL A 280 -11.07 4.86 -24.47
N PRO A 281 -10.18 4.00 -25.00
CA PRO A 281 -10.30 2.53 -24.88
C PRO A 281 -10.60 2.07 -23.46
#